data_AF-A0A124IWR9-F1
#
_entry.id   AF-A0A124IWR9-F1
#
_cell.length_a   1.000
_cell.length_b   1.000
_cell.length_c   1.000
_cell.angle_alpha   90.00
_cell.angle_beta   90.00
_cell.angle_gamma   90.00
#
_symmetry.space_group_name_H-M   'P 1'
#
loop_
_entity.id
_entity.type
_entity.pdbx_description
1 polymer ?
#
loop_
_entity_poly.entity_id
_entity_poly.type
_entity_poly.pdbx_seq_one_letter_code
_entity_poly.pdbx_strand_id
1 'polypeptide(L)'
;MWRYLKRQITSMPRILQNNIKGMIKTIVEVAPIEPAKNSNGVFNQVLQQGYIVHVKFIGLGSVINRPHFAIVWDASPKADHVLVLPMTSKVNPNYDVGRIPGLRSPNNVVKINQIQCVSRKSLDLVIRRNNTVQLSQAQMLKVREMYRISQLGEKPLHSVLFYEIGAFLPTSVPLDVSALLQRPCVYEIVNQSGITILNLMSPEEPRLKRLTLVDVGLPQRDRKALLRELLSADLSIKIAAESRVSHLAATVAATSN
;
A
#
# COMPACT_ATOMS: atom_id res chain seq x y z
N MET A 1 41.90 -15.13 3.42
CA MET A 1 40.77 -14.62 2.61
C MET A 1 40.22 -13.27 3.10
N TRP A 2 39.72 -13.13 4.35
CA TRP A 2 39.14 -11.86 4.85
C TRP A 2 40.10 -10.65 4.87
N ARG A 3 41.39 -10.87 5.20
CA ARG A 3 42.42 -9.81 5.19
C ARG A 3 42.70 -9.25 3.78
N TYR A 4 42.53 -10.07 2.75
CA TYR A 4 42.71 -9.68 1.33
C TYR A 4 41.53 -8.82 0.84
N LEU A 5 40.30 -9.25 1.14
CA LEU A 5 39.08 -8.46 0.88
C LEU A 5 39.10 -7.11 1.60
N LYS A 6 39.59 -7.07 2.84
CA LYS A 6 39.68 -5.82 3.62
C LYS A 6 40.62 -4.81 2.97
N ARG A 7 41.79 -5.25 2.46
CA ARG A 7 42.73 -4.42 1.70
C ARG A 7 42.14 -3.89 0.39
N GLN A 8 41.48 -4.76 -0.36
CA GLN A 8 40.79 -4.42 -1.61
C GLN A 8 39.68 -3.37 -1.40
N ILE A 9 38.90 -3.49 -0.32
CA ILE A 9 37.85 -2.51 0.00
C ILE A 9 38.48 -1.17 0.41
N THR A 10 39.56 -1.16 1.18
CA THR A 10 40.23 0.09 1.59
C THR A 10 40.94 0.83 0.46
N SER A 11 41.27 0.17 -0.65
CA SER A 11 41.87 0.80 -1.84
C SER A 11 40.84 1.37 -2.82
N MET A 12 39.54 1.18 -2.60
CA MET A 12 38.48 1.70 -3.48
C MET A 12 38.13 3.16 -3.20
N PRO A 13 37.51 3.89 -4.14
CA PRO A 13 36.99 5.23 -3.91
C PRO A 13 36.01 5.28 -2.72
N ARG A 14 36.05 6.34 -1.89
CA ARG A 14 35.23 6.47 -0.67
C ARG A 14 33.73 6.21 -0.89
N ILE A 15 33.18 6.60 -2.04
CA ILE A 15 31.78 6.36 -2.41
C ILE A 15 31.50 4.85 -2.53
N LEU A 16 32.36 4.11 -3.23
CA LEU A 16 32.30 2.65 -3.35
C LEU A 16 32.53 1.96 -2.01
N GLN A 17 33.46 2.46 -1.18
CA GLN A 17 33.65 1.95 0.18
C GLN A 17 32.40 2.12 1.04
N ASN A 18 31.73 3.27 0.95
CA ASN A 18 30.53 3.56 1.71
C ASN A 18 29.35 2.71 1.23
N ASN A 19 29.24 2.48 -0.09
CA ASN A 19 28.24 1.58 -0.67
C ASN A 19 28.48 0.13 -0.22
N ILE A 20 29.73 -0.35 -0.28
CA ILE A 20 30.12 -1.70 0.15
C ILE A 20 29.95 -1.85 1.67
N LYS A 21 30.38 -0.88 2.49
CA LYS A 21 30.15 -0.86 3.94
C LYS A 21 28.67 -0.78 4.27
N GLY A 22 27.86 -0.07 3.47
CA GLY A 22 26.40 -0.03 3.58
C GLY A 22 25.77 -1.39 3.28
N MET A 23 26.22 -2.07 2.23
CA MET A 23 25.80 -3.44 1.88
C MET A 23 26.20 -4.45 2.96
N ILE A 24 27.42 -4.38 3.50
CA ILE A 24 27.92 -5.25 4.58
C ILE A 24 27.24 -4.94 5.93
N LYS A 25 26.85 -3.69 6.21
CA LYS A 25 26.04 -3.33 7.40
C LYS A 25 24.57 -3.75 7.28
N THR A 26 24.17 -4.30 6.14
CA THR A 26 22.85 -4.88 5.88
C THR A 26 22.94 -6.41 5.89
N ILE A 27 23.81 -6.97 6.74
CA ILE A 27 23.74 -8.40 7.06
C ILE A 27 22.51 -8.55 7.95
N VAL A 28 21.55 -9.27 7.39
CA VAL A 28 20.39 -9.77 8.10
C VAL A 28 20.62 -11.25 8.27
N GLU A 29 20.44 -11.71 9.48
CA GLU A 29 20.54 -13.10 9.85
C GLU A 29 19.18 -13.74 9.65
N VAL A 30 19.17 -14.89 9.00
CA VAL A 30 17.98 -15.72 8.85
C VAL A 30 18.10 -16.78 9.94
N ALA A 31 17.31 -16.62 11.00
CA ALA A 31 17.32 -17.50 12.16
C ALA A 31 16.16 -18.50 12.05
N PRO A 32 16.40 -19.80 12.22
CA PRO A 32 15.33 -20.78 12.17
C PRO A 32 14.30 -20.52 13.27
N ILE A 33 13.01 -20.69 12.95
CA ILE A 33 11.97 -20.71 13.97
C ILE A 33 11.96 -22.07 14.64
N GLU A 34 12.21 -22.10 15.94
CA GLU A 34 11.99 -23.30 16.74
C GLU A 34 10.51 -23.40 17.11
N PRO A 35 9.77 -24.41 16.61
CA PRO A 35 8.35 -24.56 16.88
C PRO A 35 8.10 -25.18 18.26
N ALA A 36 8.78 -24.70 19.30
CA ALA A 36 8.58 -25.14 20.67
C ALA A 36 7.45 -24.31 21.32
N LYS A 37 6.52 -25.01 21.98
CA LYS A 37 5.44 -24.39 22.77
C LYS A 37 5.82 -24.39 24.25
N ASN A 38 5.45 -23.33 24.95
CA ASN A 38 5.52 -23.26 26.41
C ASN A 38 4.40 -24.09 27.06
N SER A 39 4.38 -24.12 28.39
CA SER A 39 3.36 -24.81 29.20
C SER A 39 1.92 -24.35 28.92
N ASN A 40 1.72 -23.15 28.38
CA ASN A 40 0.40 -22.60 28.02
C ASN A 40 -0.02 -22.96 26.58
N GLY A 41 0.75 -23.80 25.89
CA GLY A 41 0.50 -24.20 24.50
C GLY A 41 0.77 -23.07 23.49
N VAL A 42 1.50 -22.03 23.88
CA VAL A 42 1.87 -20.89 23.03
C VAL A 42 3.29 -21.09 22.52
N PHE A 43 3.53 -20.82 21.23
CA PHE A 43 4.89 -20.86 20.68
C PHE A 43 5.81 -19.85 21.36
N ASN A 44 7.02 -20.29 21.72
CA ASN A 44 8.03 -19.45 22.37
C ASN A 44 8.38 -18.22 21.52
N GLN A 45 8.40 -18.40 20.19
CA GLN A 45 8.57 -17.32 19.23
C GLN A 45 7.20 -16.85 18.72
N VAL A 46 6.68 -15.81 19.35
CA VAL A 46 5.43 -15.17 18.94
C VAL A 46 5.69 -14.32 17.69
N LEU A 47 5.03 -14.69 16.59
CA LEU A 47 5.06 -13.91 15.35
C LEU A 47 3.99 -12.83 15.41
N GLN A 48 4.31 -11.64 14.92
CA GLN A 48 3.38 -10.52 14.86
C GLN A 48 3.11 -10.12 13.41
N GLN A 49 1.93 -9.56 13.18
CA GLN A 49 1.58 -8.99 11.88
C GLN A 49 2.62 -7.92 11.48
N GLY A 50 3.07 -7.98 10.23
CA GLY A 50 4.05 -7.05 9.67
C GLY A 50 5.51 -7.50 9.81
N TYR A 51 5.79 -8.59 10.54
CA TYR A 51 7.12 -9.19 10.57
C TYR A 51 7.49 -9.73 9.20
N ILE A 52 8.76 -9.58 8.84
CA ILE A 52 9.34 -10.18 7.65
C ILE A 52 9.90 -11.54 8.03
N VAL A 53 9.49 -12.56 7.28
CA VAL A 53 9.96 -13.93 7.42
C VAL A 53 10.54 -14.41 6.10
N HIS A 54 11.45 -15.36 6.15
CA HIS A 54 11.94 -16.08 5.00
C HIS A 54 11.23 -17.44 4.97
N VAL A 55 10.52 -17.73 3.88
CA VAL A 55 9.62 -18.87 3.78
C VAL A 55 10.12 -19.79 2.67
N LYS A 56 10.21 -21.09 2.94
CA LYS A 56 10.44 -22.11 1.90
C LYS A 56 9.10 -22.47 1.24
N PHE A 57 8.69 -21.71 0.22
CA PHE A 57 7.44 -21.98 -0.49
C PHE A 57 7.54 -23.22 -1.37
N ILE A 58 6.45 -23.98 -1.41
CA ILE A 58 6.24 -25.12 -2.31
C ILE A 58 5.00 -24.81 -3.14
N GLY A 59 5.22 -24.21 -4.31
CA GLY A 59 4.15 -23.79 -5.22
C GLY A 59 4.13 -24.60 -6.51
N LEU A 60 2.94 -24.78 -7.08
CA LEU A 60 2.74 -25.37 -8.41
C LEU A 60 2.23 -24.30 -9.38
N GLY A 61 2.65 -24.39 -10.66
CA GLY A 61 2.22 -23.47 -11.71
C GLY A 61 2.70 -22.03 -11.49
N SER A 62 1.75 -21.09 -11.45
CA SER A 62 2.01 -19.64 -11.31
C SER A 62 2.16 -19.17 -9.86
N VAL A 63 1.93 -20.05 -8.89
CA VAL A 63 2.11 -19.79 -7.46
C VAL A 63 3.60 -19.66 -7.15
N ILE A 64 3.97 -18.73 -6.26
CA ILE A 64 5.36 -18.58 -5.84
C ILE A 64 5.92 -19.92 -5.34
N ASN A 65 7.12 -20.24 -5.81
CA ASN A 65 7.83 -21.47 -5.47
C ASN A 65 9.27 -21.10 -5.12
N ARG A 66 9.94 -21.92 -4.30
CA ARG A 66 11.28 -21.71 -3.74
C ARG A 66 11.31 -20.70 -2.57
N PRO A 67 12.45 -20.56 -1.88
CA PRO A 67 12.55 -19.65 -0.76
C PRO A 67 12.36 -18.18 -1.16
N HIS A 68 11.46 -17.48 -0.46
CA HIS A 68 11.19 -16.06 -0.66
C HIS A 68 10.90 -15.35 0.67
N PHE A 69 11.11 -14.04 0.71
CA PHE A 69 10.62 -13.23 1.82
C PHE A 69 9.10 -13.11 1.76
N ALA A 70 8.47 -12.99 2.93
CA ALA A 70 7.06 -12.74 3.07
C ALA A 70 6.77 -11.87 4.30
N ILE A 71 5.61 -11.23 4.30
CA ILE A 71 5.09 -10.49 5.43
C ILE A 71 4.15 -11.42 6.20
N VAL A 72 4.32 -11.54 7.50
CA VAL A 72 3.34 -12.18 8.38
C VAL A 72 2.06 -11.34 8.35
N TRP A 73 0.98 -11.91 7.82
CA TRP A 73 -0.31 -11.25 7.74
C TRP A 73 -1.17 -11.56 8.96
N ASP A 74 -1.23 -12.83 9.34
CA ASP A 74 -1.89 -13.28 10.56
C ASP A 74 -1.13 -14.47 11.16
N ALA A 75 -1.02 -14.48 12.49
CA ALA A 75 -0.31 -15.51 13.23
C ALA A 75 -0.93 -15.69 14.62
N SER A 76 -1.76 -16.72 14.78
CA SER A 76 -2.22 -17.11 16.11
C SER A 76 -1.05 -17.68 16.94
N PRO A 77 -0.87 -17.26 18.21
CA PRO A 77 0.22 -17.75 19.07
C PRO A 77 0.17 -19.25 19.36
N LYS A 78 -0.97 -19.91 19.12
CA LYS A 78 -1.17 -21.35 19.36
C LYS A 78 -1.24 -22.18 18.07
N ALA A 79 -1.52 -21.53 16.94
CA ALA A 79 -1.69 -22.22 15.65
C ALA A 79 -0.34 -22.58 15.02
N ASP A 80 -0.25 -23.79 14.47
CA ASP A 80 0.97 -24.32 13.86
C ASP A 80 1.23 -23.74 12.45
N HIS A 81 0.26 -23.00 11.93
CA HIS A 81 0.32 -22.33 10.64
C HIS A 81 0.24 -20.81 10.81
N VAL A 82 0.72 -20.11 9.79
CA VAL A 82 0.82 -18.65 9.71
C VAL A 82 0.34 -18.22 8.34
N LEU A 83 -0.50 -17.20 8.29
CA LEU A 83 -0.91 -16.58 7.03
C LEU A 83 0.16 -15.56 6.63
N VAL A 84 0.71 -15.71 5.43
CA VAL A 84 1.79 -14.86 4.91
C VAL A 84 1.44 -14.27 3.55
N LEU A 85 1.98 -13.09 3.30
CA LEU A 85 1.94 -12.38 2.02
C LEU A 85 3.32 -12.46 1.36
N PRO A 86 3.50 -13.28 0.30
CA PRO A 86 4.79 -13.42 -0.36
C PRO A 86 5.28 -12.10 -0.98
N MET A 87 6.59 -11.96 -1.08
CA MET A 87 7.24 -10.77 -1.64
C MET A 87 8.19 -11.10 -2.79
N THR A 88 8.39 -10.13 -3.66
CA THR A 88 9.36 -10.19 -4.75
C THR A 88 10.09 -8.86 -4.91
N SER A 89 11.29 -8.90 -5.49
CA SER A 89 12.02 -7.70 -5.92
C SER A 89 11.63 -7.25 -7.34
N LYS A 90 10.80 -8.02 -8.06
CA LYS A 90 10.33 -7.64 -9.41
C LYS A 90 9.44 -6.40 -9.32
N VAL A 91 9.82 -5.37 -10.08
CA VAL A 91 9.18 -4.04 -10.04
C VAL A 91 7.71 -4.13 -10.43
N ASN A 92 6.85 -3.62 -9.55
CA ASN A 92 5.45 -3.33 -9.80
C ASN A 92 5.03 -2.17 -8.88
N PRO A 93 4.94 -0.93 -9.40
CA PRO A 93 4.71 0.26 -8.57
C PRO A 93 3.44 0.19 -7.72
N ASN A 94 2.39 -0.47 -8.22
CA ASN A 94 1.10 -0.55 -7.54
C ASN A 94 1.15 -1.42 -6.27
N TYR A 95 2.12 -2.33 -6.19
CA TYR A 95 2.26 -3.28 -5.08
C TYR A 95 3.59 -3.15 -4.33
N ASP A 96 4.37 -2.11 -4.63
CA ASP A 96 5.66 -1.86 -3.98
C ASP A 96 5.46 -1.19 -2.62
N VAL A 97 6.05 -1.74 -1.55
CA VAL A 97 6.09 -1.11 -0.21
C VAL A 97 7.39 -0.36 0.04
N GLY A 98 8.24 -0.26 -0.98
CA GLY A 98 9.50 0.46 -0.95
C GLY A 98 10.58 -0.25 -0.16
N ARG A 99 11.54 0.52 0.34
CA ARG A 99 12.70 -0.03 1.06
C ARG A 99 12.31 -0.51 2.44
N ILE A 100 12.64 -1.77 2.75
CA ILE A 100 12.47 -2.33 4.09
C ILE A 100 13.83 -2.40 4.79
N PRO A 101 14.01 -1.76 5.96
CA PRO A 101 15.28 -1.77 6.67
C PRO A 101 15.75 -3.19 7.03
N GLY A 102 16.78 -3.68 6.36
CA GLY A 102 17.33 -5.03 6.56
C GLY A 102 17.27 -5.87 5.30
N LEU A 103 16.33 -5.61 4.39
CA LEU A 103 16.36 -6.27 3.09
C LEU A 103 17.35 -5.56 2.16
N ARG A 104 18.02 -6.34 1.30
CA ARG A 104 18.97 -5.81 0.31
C ARG A 104 18.29 -5.06 -0.82
N SER A 105 17.06 -5.49 -1.17
CA SER A 105 16.33 -4.92 -2.30
C SER A 105 15.80 -3.53 -1.97
N PRO A 106 16.00 -2.52 -2.84
CA PRO A 106 15.43 -1.19 -2.65
C PRO A 106 13.90 -1.19 -2.84
N ASN A 107 13.40 -2.09 -3.70
CA ASN A 107 11.97 -2.24 -4.00
C ASN A 107 11.48 -3.59 -3.48
N ASN A 108 10.34 -3.60 -2.82
CA ASN A 108 9.80 -4.80 -2.20
C ASN A 108 8.31 -4.87 -2.55
N VAL A 109 7.99 -5.74 -3.49
CA VAL A 109 6.65 -5.86 -4.06
C VAL A 109 5.91 -7.01 -3.39
N VAL A 110 4.71 -6.72 -2.90
CA VAL A 110 3.85 -7.69 -2.20
C VAL A 110 2.94 -8.39 -3.19
N LYS A 111 2.90 -9.72 -3.14
CA LYS A 111 2.02 -10.57 -3.94
C LYS A 111 0.69 -10.77 -3.21
N ILE A 112 -0.11 -9.71 -3.11
CA ILE A 112 -1.38 -9.71 -2.37
C ILE A 112 -2.36 -10.77 -2.89
N ASN A 113 -2.33 -11.07 -4.19
CA ASN A 113 -3.16 -12.09 -4.81
C ASN A 113 -2.67 -13.54 -4.59
N GLN A 114 -1.60 -13.73 -3.82
CA GLN A 114 -1.01 -15.05 -3.53
C GLN A 114 -0.81 -15.23 -2.03
N ILE A 115 -1.80 -14.82 -1.21
CA ILE A 115 -1.79 -15.10 0.23
C ILE A 115 -1.69 -16.61 0.44
N GLN A 116 -0.82 -17.03 1.35
CA GLN A 116 -0.59 -18.44 1.62
C GLN A 116 -0.60 -18.74 3.11
N CYS A 117 -1.21 -19.86 3.46
CA CYS A 117 -1.10 -20.45 4.78
C CYS A 117 0.09 -21.40 4.79
N VAL A 118 1.09 -21.12 5.63
CA VAL A 118 2.34 -21.89 5.68
C VAL A 118 2.61 -22.42 7.08
N SER A 119 3.23 -23.59 7.17
CA SER A 119 3.65 -24.14 8.46
C SER A 119 4.74 -23.26 9.09
N ARG A 120 4.68 -23.08 10.41
CA ARG A 120 5.76 -22.42 11.19
C ARG A 120 7.12 -23.08 10.98
N LYS A 121 7.16 -24.38 10.67
CA LYS A 121 8.41 -25.12 10.37
C LYS A 121 9.07 -24.70 9.06
N SER A 122 8.31 -24.09 8.15
CA SER A 122 8.80 -23.63 6.85
C SER A 122 9.28 -22.17 6.88
N LEU A 123 9.27 -21.55 8.07
CA LEU A 123 9.60 -20.15 8.30
C LEU A 123 10.93 -20.01 9.03
N ASP A 124 11.71 -19.05 8.58
CA ASP A 124 12.87 -18.53 9.29
C ASP A 124 12.63 -17.04 9.58
N LEU A 125 12.97 -16.58 10.79
CA LEU A 125 12.91 -15.18 11.17
C LEU A 125 14.03 -14.39 10.51
N VAL A 126 13.69 -13.17 10.09
CA VAL A 126 14.63 -12.25 9.47
C VAL A 126 15.05 -11.25 10.54
N ILE A 127 16.29 -11.33 11.02
CA ILE A 127 16.80 -10.57 12.17
C ILE A 127 17.87 -9.57 11.73
N ARG A 128 17.78 -8.35 12.25
CA ARG A 128 18.78 -7.29 12.08
C ARG A 128 19.13 -6.68 13.43
N ARG A 129 20.41 -6.78 13.83
CA ARG A 129 20.88 -6.23 15.13
C ARG A 129 20.00 -6.69 16.30
N ASN A 130 19.77 -8.00 16.39
CA ASN A 130 18.93 -8.66 17.42
C ASN A 130 17.45 -8.27 17.41
N ASN A 131 16.97 -7.54 16.39
CA ASN A 131 15.56 -7.19 16.24
C ASN A 131 14.98 -7.85 15.00
N THR A 132 13.75 -8.36 15.10
CA THR A 132 13.02 -8.87 13.95
C THR A 132 12.77 -7.74 12.95
N VAL A 133 13.08 -7.99 11.68
CA VAL A 133 12.78 -7.06 10.59
C VAL A 133 11.27 -7.02 10.43
N GLN A 134 10.71 -5.81 10.41
CA GLN A 134 9.27 -5.60 10.28
C GLN A 134 9.00 -4.38 9.39
N LEU A 135 7.79 -4.34 8.83
CA LEU A 135 7.29 -3.18 8.12
C LEU A 135 7.06 -2.00 9.07
N SER A 136 7.28 -0.78 8.58
CA SER A 136 6.84 0.42 9.29
C SER A 136 5.31 0.51 9.29
N GLN A 137 4.75 1.35 10.17
CA GLN A 137 3.30 1.58 10.20
C GLN A 137 2.75 2.07 8.85
N ALA A 138 3.48 2.98 8.18
CA ALA A 138 3.10 3.47 6.86
C ALA A 138 3.13 2.37 5.78
N GLN A 139 4.12 1.46 5.85
CA GLN A 139 4.18 0.30 4.96
C GLN A 139 3.04 -0.68 5.22
N MET A 140 2.75 -0.96 6.49
CA MET A 140 1.62 -1.81 6.88
C MET A 140 0.28 -1.26 6.41
N LEU A 141 0.08 0.05 6.57
CA LEU A 141 -1.08 0.75 6.06
C LEU A 141 -1.23 0.53 4.54
N LYS A 142 -0.15 0.73 3.79
CA LYS A 142 -0.14 0.49 2.33
C LYS A 142 -0.50 -0.95 1.97
N VAL A 143 0.02 -1.95 2.69
CA VAL A 143 -0.31 -3.36 2.47
C VAL A 143 -1.80 -3.63 2.71
N ARG A 144 -2.38 -3.07 3.79
CA ARG A 144 -3.82 -3.19 4.07
C ARG A 144 -4.66 -2.58 2.96
N GLU A 145 -4.30 -1.40 2.47
CA GLU A 145 -5.00 -0.75 1.37
C GLU A 145 -4.96 -1.59 0.08
N MET A 146 -3.79 -2.15 -0.26
CA MET A 146 -3.67 -3.08 -1.39
C MET A 146 -4.54 -4.33 -1.22
N TYR A 147 -4.60 -4.88 0.01
CA TYR A 147 -5.44 -6.04 0.34
C TYR A 147 -6.92 -5.73 0.14
N ARG A 148 -7.40 -4.60 0.67
CA ARG A 148 -8.81 -4.19 0.54
C ARG A 148 -9.21 -3.99 -0.92
N ILE A 149 -8.37 -3.34 -1.71
CA ILE A 149 -8.65 -3.11 -3.13
C ILE A 149 -8.67 -4.43 -3.92
N SER A 150 -7.64 -5.27 -3.73
CA SER A 150 -7.46 -6.44 -4.59
C SER A 150 -8.19 -7.71 -4.13
N GLN A 151 -8.40 -7.90 -2.83
CA GLN A 151 -9.03 -9.09 -2.25
C GLN A 151 -10.47 -8.85 -1.80
N LEU A 152 -10.79 -7.64 -1.30
CA LEU A 152 -12.15 -7.30 -0.87
C LEU A 152 -12.94 -6.56 -1.95
N GLY A 153 -12.31 -6.19 -3.07
CA GLY A 153 -12.96 -5.46 -4.16
C GLY A 153 -13.36 -4.03 -3.81
N GLU A 154 -12.77 -3.47 -2.74
CA GLU A 154 -13.06 -2.08 -2.37
C GLU A 154 -12.54 -1.11 -3.42
N LYS A 155 -13.37 -0.13 -3.79
CA LYS A 155 -13.03 0.82 -4.84
C LYS A 155 -12.13 1.92 -4.27
N PRO A 156 -11.03 2.29 -4.95
CA PRO A 156 -10.29 3.49 -4.59
C PRO A 156 -11.12 4.74 -4.88
N LEU A 157 -10.89 5.82 -4.13
CA LEU A 157 -11.65 7.07 -4.31
C LEU A 157 -11.60 7.59 -5.75
N HIS A 158 -10.46 7.48 -6.43
CA HIS A 158 -10.35 7.83 -7.84
C HIS A 158 -11.37 7.06 -8.70
N SER A 159 -11.56 5.75 -8.47
CA SER A 159 -12.56 4.97 -9.20
C SER A 159 -13.98 5.43 -8.89
N VAL A 160 -14.27 5.76 -7.63
CA VAL A 160 -15.58 6.28 -7.22
C VAL A 160 -15.91 7.57 -7.98
N LEU A 161 -14.97 8.52 -8.01
CA LEU A 161 -15.15 9.80 -8.71
C LEU A 161 -15.33 9.62 -10.22
N PHE A 162 -14.67 8.64 -10.85
CA PHE A 162 -14.77 8.44 -12.30
C PHE A 162 -15.99 7.63 -12.75
N TYR A 163 -16.49 6.72 -11.92
CA TYR A 163 -17.45 5.71 -12.37
C TYR A 163 -18.74 5.67 -11.56
N GLU A 164 -18.75 6.14 -10.32
CA GLU A 164 -19.87 5.92 -9.39
C GLU A 164 -20.70 7.20 -9.13
N ILE A 165 -20.09 8.39 -9.25
CA ILE A 165 -20.81 9.66 -9.01
C ILE A 165 -21.71 10.10 -10.17
N GLY A 166 -22.07 9.22 -11.12
CA GLY A 166 -23.02 9.54 -12.19
C GLY A 166 -22.60 10.74 -13.05
N ALA A 167 -23.51 11.68 -13.30
CA ALA A 167 -23.25 12.90 -14.09
C ALA A 167 -22.51 13.99 -13.29
N PHE A 168 -22.36 13.83 -11.98
CA PHE A 168 -21.86 14.86 -11.10
C PHE A 168 -20.33 15.07 -11.20
N LEU A 169 -19.90 16.27 -10.79
CA LEU A 169 -18.50 16.64 -10.57
C LEU A 169 -18.34 17.29 -9.19
N PRO A 170 -17.21 17.07 -8.50
CA PRO A 170 -16.90 17.83 -7.29
C PRO A 170 -16.61 19.29 -7.64
N THR A 171 -17.14 20.22 -6.83
CA THR A 171 -16.87 21.67 -7.01
C THR A 171 -15.43 22.03 -6.70
N SER A 172 -14.84 21.34 -5.72
CA SER A 172 -13.43 21.43 -5.36
C SER A 172 -12.95 20.09 -4.80
N VAL A 173 -11.63 19.85 -4.85
CA VAL A 173 -11.04 18.64 -4.25
C VAL A 173 -9.99 19.07 -3.23
N PRO A 174 -10.33 19.14 -1.95
CA PRO A 174 -9.37 19.50 -0.90
C PRO A 174 -8.09 18.63 -0.91
N LEU A 175 -6.99 19.17 -0.39
CA LEU A 175 -5.69 18.46 -0.38
C LEU A 175 -5.73 17.17 0.44
N ASP A 176 -6.44 17.17 1.56
CA ASP A 176 -6.63 16.00 2.40
C ASP A 176 -7.45 14.91 1.68
N VAL A 177 -8.41 15.27 0.84
CA VAL A 177 -9.14 14.32 -0.03
C VAL A 177 -8.26 13.86 -1.20
N SER A 178 -7.44 14.75 -1.76
CA SER A 178 -6.50 14.42 -2.84
C SER A 178 -5.50 13.34 -2.41
N ALA A 179 -5.07 13.35 -1.15
CA ALA A 179 -4.22 12.32 -0.57
C ALA A 179 -4.89 10.94 -0.49
N LEU A 180 -6.22 10.86 -0.61
CA LEU A 180 -6.99 9.61 -0.53
C LEU A 180 -7.29 8.99 -1.89
N LEU A 181 -6.89 9.60 -3.01
CA LEU A 181 -7.33 9.18 -4.35
C LEU A 181 -7.05 7.70 -4.67
N GLN A 182 -5.91 7.18 -4.21
CA GLN A 182 -5.51 5.79 -4.44
C GLN A 182 -5.91 4.84 -3.30
N ARG A 183 -6.57 5.36 -2.26
CA ARG A 183 -6.93 4.61 -1.07
C ARG A 183 -8.37 4.08 -1.19
N PRO A 184 -8.68 2.91 -0.62
CA PRO A 184 -10.05 2.42 -0.54
C PRO A 184 -10.90 3.39 0.28
N CYS A 185 -12.15 3.58 -0.13
CA CYS A 185 -13.11 4.40 0.59
C CYS A 185 -14.49 3.73 0.67
N VAL A 186 -15.16 3.98 1.78
CA VAL A 186 -16.61 3.83 1.92
C VAL A 186 -17.22 5.17 1.57
N TYR A 187 -18.29 5.17 0.77
CA TYR A 187 -18.92 6.41 0.33
C TYR A 187 -20.44 6.29 0.29
N GLU A 188 -21.08 7.44 0.39
CA GLU A 188 -22.52 7.62 0.25
C GLU A 188 -22.78 8.93 -0.47
N ILE A 189 -23.69 8.92 -1.44
CA ILE A 189 -24.14 10.13 -2.14
C ILE A 189 -25.49 10.50 -1.55
N VAL A 190 -25.58 11.68 -0.94
CA VAL A 190 -26.80 12.16 -0.29
C VAL A 190 -27.22 13.48 -0.94
N ASN A 191 -28.51 13.61 -1.26
CA ASN A 191 -29.09 14.89 -1.65
C ASN A 191 -29.75 15.52 -0.41
N GLN A 192 -29.22 16.64 0.05
CA GLN A 192 -29.72 17.38 1.20
C GLN A 192 -30.03 18.80 0.79
N SER A 193 -31.30 19.19 0.90
CA SER A 193 -31.77 20.56 0.60
C SER A 193 -31.37 21.05 -0.80
N GLY A 194 -31.40 20.16 -1.80
CA GLY A 194 -31.02 20.47 -3.18
C GLY A 194 -29.51 20.45 -3.44
N ILE A 195 -28.69 20.17 -2.43
CA ILE A 195 -27.24 20.04 -2.55
C ILE A 195 -26.89 18.55 -2.56
N THR A 196 -26.21 18.10 -3.62
CA THR A 196 -25.69 16.72 -3.67
C THR A 196 -24.32 16.68 -2.99
N ILE A 197 -24.13 15.76 -2.06
CA ILE A 197 -22.91 15.63 -1.25
C ILE A 197 -22.41 14.19 -1.35
N LEU A 198 -21.12 14.02 -1.65
CA LEU A 198 -20.40 12.76 -1.47
C LEU A 198 -19.78 12.73 -0.07
N ASN A 199 -20.39 11.96 0.81
CA ASN A 199 -19.80 11.56 2.09
C ASN A 199 -18.79 10.45 1.83
N LEU A 200 -17.55 10.61 2.28
CA LEU A 200 -16.51 9.61 2.10
C LEU A 200 -15.72 9.41 3.39
N MET A 201 -15.31 8.16 3.62
CA MET A 201 -14.51 7.76 4.76
C MET A 201 -13.50 6.71 4.30
N SER A 202 -12.23 6.89 4.66
CA SER A 202 -11.24 5.83 4.47
C SER A 202 -11.29 4.89 5.68
N PRO A 203 -11.25 3.56 5.51
CA PRO A 203 -11.26 2.63 6.63
C PRO A 203 -10.13 2.85 7.65
N GLU A 204 -9.00 3.38 7.18
CA GLU A 204 -7.81 3.63 7.99
C GLU A 204 -7.72 5.09 8.49
N GLU A 205 -8.61 5.96 8.00
CA GLU A 205 -8.78 7.32 8.47
C GLU A 205 -10.29 7.58 8.61
N PRO A 206 -10.92 7.18 9.74
CA PRO A 206 -12.37 7.18 9.93
C PRO A 206 -12.98 8.58 10.10
N ARG A 207 -12.28 9.62 9.63
CA ARG A 207 -12.79 10.99 9.60
C ARG A 207 -13.65 11.15 8.36
N LEU A 208 -14.92 11.46 8.57
CA LEU A 208 -15.83 11.79 7.50
C LEU A 208 -15.30 13.02 6.73
N LYS A 209 -15.15 12.86 5.42
CA LYS A 209 -14.89 13.96 4.48
C LYS A 209 -16.11 14.14 3.60
N ARG A 210 -16.32 15.36 3.13
CA ARG A 210 -17.47 15.73 2.31
C ARG A 210 -16.99 16.45 1.06
N LEU A 211 -17.51 16.04 -0.10
CA LEU A 211 -17.37 16.79 -1.35
C LEU A 211 -18.75 17.23 -1.82
N THR A 212 -18.89 18.51 -2.10
CA THR A 212 -20.08 19.03 -2.77
C THR A 212 -20.01 18.65 -4.24
N LEU A 213 -21.09 18.05 -4.74
CA LEU A 213 -21.25 17.57 -6.09
C LEU A 213 -22.24 18.46 -6.86
N VAL A 214 -21.91 18.76 -8.12
CA VAL A 214 -22.76 19.53 -9.03
C VAL A 214 -22.92 18.80 -10.35
N ASP A 215 -24.14 18.81 -10.90
CA ASP A 215 -24.37 18.39 -12.28
C ASP A 215 -24.23 19.62 -13.18
N VAL A 216 -23.32 19.53 -14.14
CA VAL A 216 -23.00 20.60 -15.09
C VAL A 216 -23.49 20.29 -16.51
N GLY A 217 -24.26 19.22 -16.69
CA GLY A 217 -24.83 18.84 -17.99
C GLY A 217 -23.80 18.44 -19.04
N LEU A 218 -22.59 18.06 -18.62
CA LEU A 218 -21.51 17.71 -19.55
C LEU A 218 -21.65 16.27 -20.08
N PRO A 219 -21.36 16.03 -21.37
CA PRO A 219 -21.19 14.69 -21.90
C PRO A 219 -20.12 13.90 -21.14
N GLN A 220 -20.26 12.57 -21.08
CA GLN A 220 -19.38 11.71 -20.28
C GLN A 220 -17.88 11.89 -20.60
N ARG A 221 -17.54 12.14 -21.87
CA ARG A 221 -16.15 12.37 -22.32
C ARG A 221 -15.56 13.63 -21.68
N ASP A 222 -16.29 14.74 -21.76
CA ASP A 222 -15.83 16.05 -21.28
C ASP A 222 -15.85 16.11 -19.76
N ARG A 223 -16.84 15.47 -19.13
CA ARG A 223 -16.91 15.26 -17.68
C ARG A 223 -15.65 14.53 -17.18
N LYS A 224 -15.26 13.43 -17.83
CA LYS A 224 -14.04 12.68 -17.48
C LYS A 224 -12.77 13.49 -17.72
N ALA A 225 -12.72 14.33 -18.76
CA ALA A 225 -11.58 15.21 -19.01
C ALA A 225 -11.44 16.26 -17.90
N LEU A 226 -12.54 16.95 -17.55
CA LEU A 226 -12.57 17.93 -16.47
C LEU A 226 -12.23 17.31 -15.11
N LEU A 227 -12.70 16.08 -14.84
CA LEU A 227 -12.33 15.37 -13.62
C LEU A 227 -10.83 15.04 -13.55
N ARG A 228 -10.17 14.72 -14.67
CA ARG A 228 -8.70 14.53 -14.68
C ARG A 228 -7.97 15.82 -14.31
N GLU A 229 -8.45 16.96 -14.79
CA GLU A 229 -7.87 18.27 -14.48
C GLU A 229 -8.07 18.63 -13.00
N LEU A 230 -9.27 18.39 -12.44
CA LEU A 230 -9.56 18.57 -11.00
C LEU A 230 -8.67 17.72 -10.10
N LEU A 231 -8.29 16.52 -10.56
CA LEU A 231 -7.46 15.57 -9.84
C LEU A 231 -5.98 15.67 -10.18
N SER A 232 -5.58 16.71 -10.92
CA SER A 232 -4.19 16.95 -11.29
C SER A 232 -3.31 17.25 -10.07
N ALA A 233 -2.06 16.79 -10.12
CA ALA A 233 -1.03 17.19 -9.16
C ALA A 233 -0.54 18.63 -9.40
N ASP A 234 -0.76 19.17 -10.61
CA ASP A 234 -0.47 20.56 -10.94
C ASP A 234 -1.57 21.48 -10.38
N LEU A 235 -1.18 22.32 -9.43
CA LEU A 235 -2.10 23.24 -8.74
C LEU A 235 -2.72 24.26 -9.70
N SER A 236 -1.99 24.71 -10.72
CA SER A 236 -2.50 25.68 -11.69
C SER A 236 -3.61 25.07 -12.55
N ILE A 237 -3.41 23.83 -13.02
CA ILE A 237 -4.41 23.08 -13.77
C ILE A 237 -5.65 22.83 -12.91
N LYS A 238 -5.44 22.43 -11.66
CA LYS A 238 -6.51 22.16 -10.71
C LYS A 238 -7.37 23.40 -10.41
N ILE A 239 -6.74 24.53 -10.10
CA ILE A 239 -7.45 25.80 -9.82
C ILE A 239 -8.27 26.24 -11.04
N ALA A 240 -7.69 26.14 -12.24
CA ALA A 240 -8.42 26.45 -13.48
C ALA A 240 -9.64 25.55 -13.68
N ALA A 241 -9.51 24.25 -13.37
CA ALA A 241 -10.61 23.29 -13.44
C ALA A 241 -11.71 23.57 -12.41
N GLU A 242 -11.36 23.88 -11.16
CA GLU A 242 -12.32 24.27 -10.10
C GLU A 242 -13.10 25.53 -10.50
N SER A 243 -12.41 26.52 -11.08
CA SER A 243 -13.05 27.73 -11.60
C SER A 243 -14.01 27.42 -12.76
N ARG A 244 -13.62 26.53 -13.69
CA ARG A 244 -14.47 26.10 -14.80
C ARG A 244 -15.73 25.36 -14.32
N VAL A 245 -15.61 24.47 -13.34
CA VAL A 245 -16.77 23.79 -12.73
C VAL A 245 -17.73 24.81 -12.11
N SER A 246 -17.19 25.78 -11.36
CA SER A 246 -18.00 26.80 -10.70
C SER A 246 -18.77 27.67 -11.71
N HIS A 247 -18.12 28.08 -12.80
CA HIS A 247 -18.77 28.82 -13.89
C HIS A 247 -19.87 28.00 -14.58
N LEU A 248 -19.60 26.72 -14.89
CA LEU A 248 -20.60 25.84 -15.51
C LEU A 248 -21.80 25.62 -14.59
N ALA A 249 -21.56 25.38 -13.29
CA ALA A 249 -22.62 25.21 -12.31
C ALA A 249 -23.51 26.46 -12.20
N ALA A 250 -22.91 27.67 -12.19
CA ALA A 250 -23.66 28.92 -12.20
C ALA A 250 -24.51 29.09 -13.48
N THR A 251 -23.97 28.67 -14.63
CA THR A 251 -24.67 28.75 -15.92
C THR A 251 -25.91 27.85 -15.95
N VAL A 252 -25.78 26.61 -15.45
CA VAL A 252 -26.88 25.64 -15.36
C VAL A 252 -27.94 26.11 -14.37
N ALA A 253 -27.53 26.66 -13.22
CA ALA A 253 -28.46 27.24 -12.25
C ALA A 253 -29.25 28.42 -12.85
N ALA A 254 -28.62 29.28 -13.65
CA ALA A 254 -29.27 30.40 -14.31
C ALA A 254 -30.25 29.99 -15.42
N THR A 255 -30.07 28.82 -16.04
CA THR A 255 -30.99 28.29 -17.07
C THR A 255 -32.14 27.45 -16.49
N SER A 256 -32.07 27.08 -15.22
CA SER A 256 -33.08 26.26 -14.53
C SER A 256 -34.11 27.09 -13.74
N ASN A 257 -33.93 28.41 -13.66
CA ASN A 257 -34.85 29.39 -13.05
C ASN A 257 -35.57 30.18 -14.15
#